data_AF-A0A957G9H2-F1
#
_entry.id   AF-A0A957G9H2-F1
#
_cell.length_a   1.000
_cell.length_b   1.000
_cell.length_c   1.000
_cell.angle_alpha   90.00
_cell.angle_beta   90.00
_cell.angle_gamma   90.00
#
_symmetry.space_group_name_H-M   'P 1'
#
loop_
_entity.id
_entity.type
_entity.pdbx_description
1 polymer ?
#
loop_
_entity_poly.entity_id
_entity_poly.type
_entity_poly.pdbx_seq_one_letter_code
_entity_poly.pdbx_strand_id
1 'polypeptide(L)'
;TRPGGSHILLLAMDHIIVDLWSISLMIQELHQLYLAEQAGQPATLPALHYHYTDFVHWETALVNSPAGTRMRDYWLDQLAGELPALNLPTDHPRAATQTYSGDTVSLRLSASLAHRLTTLGQAHGATLYVTLLAAFQALLHRYSGQNDLIVGTVLSGRDQPELANVIGYCINPLAMRADFSQQPTFAQFLAQVRQKVLGAIDHQHYPLPLLADQLHFHRDPSRPPIFETMFIMQKAQIQDGQPLSAFAPGMPDARLELAGLTLTSLPLPGMPAQFDLTLMVADMADGLGASLHYNTDLFDATTMQRMLAHFATLLEQVADNPHRAISAIPLLPENERHQLLADWNATQATYPAGHCLHQLISAQARRTPQAIAATGRGTTLTYAQLDQQSDQLAAYLRRQGVGPEHLVGIGVDRTPHMLVGLLGILKAGGAYVPLDPAFPAERLALMLDDAQPRLLLTDRANHAAFQHTGAPRLLCLDEDWPEIAAAGDTPPPAGTTPNNLAYVIYTSGSTGRPKGVMIPHRAVVNFLNSMATRPGLTATDTLLAVTTLSFDIAVLELYLPLLVGGTVVIASREQAADGQQLATLLAESRATVMQATPATWQMLLAAGWQPAQQKLLCGGEALPASLA
;
A
#
# COMPACT_ATOMS: atom_id res chain seq x y z
N THR A 1 -1.72 -58.53 19.24
CA THR A 1 -2.65 -57.40 19.02
C THR A 1 -2.04 -56.16 19.66
N ARG A 2 -1.54 -55.20 18.86
CA ARG A 2 -1.00 -53.95 19.42
C ARG A 2 -2.17 -53.13 20.00
N PRO A 3 -2.07 -52.60 21.23
CA PRO A 3 -3.09 -51.70 21.79
C PRO A 3 -2.98 -50.33 21.10
N GLY A 4 -4.11 -49.78 20.65
CA GLY A 4 -4.32 -48.36 20.29
C GLY A 4 -3.25 -47.71 19.39
N GLY A 5 -3.24 -48.04 18.10
CA GLY A 5 -2.32 -47.43 17.14
C GLY A 5 -3.01 -46.35 16.29
N SER A 6 -2.47 -45.13 16.27
CA SER A 6 -2.81 -44.15 15.25
C SER A 6 -2.22 -44.56 13.91
N HIS A 7 -2.97 -44.36 12.82
CA HIS A 7 -2.55 -44.66 11.45
C HIS A 7 -2.75 -43.44 10.56
N ILE A 8 -1.92 -43.31 9.52
CA ILE A 8 -2.08 -42.28 8.48
C ILE A 8 -2.54 -42.99 7.20
N LEU A 9 -3.63 -42.51 6.63
CA LEU A 9 -4.14 -42.94 5.32
C LEU A 9 -3.98 -41.76 4.35
N LEU A 10 -3.18 -41.95 3.29
CA LEU A 10 -3.04 -41.01 2.19
C LEU A 10 -3.67 -41.61 0.94
N LEU A 11 -4.68 -40.94 0.39
CA LEU A 11 -5.29 -41.28 -0.89
C LEU A 11 -4.85 -40.24 -1.92
N ALA A 12 -3.98 -40.64 -2.85
CA ALA A 12 -3.50 -39.78 -3.94
C ALA A 12 -4.15 -40.24 -5.25
N MET A 13 -4.95 -39.37 -5.86
CA MET A 13 -5.70 -39.63 -7.09
C MET A 13 -5.57 -38.42 -8.01
N ASP A 14 -5.37 -38.67 -9.29
CA ASP A 14 -5.35 -37.60 -10.29
C ASP A 14 -6.77 -37.04 -10.48
N HIS A 15 -6.89 -35.71 -10.55
CA HIS A 15 -8.18 -35.05 -10.69
C HIS A 15 -8.88 -35.42 -12.02
N ILE A 16 -8.18 -35.98 -13.01
CA ILE A 16 -8.77 -36.46 -14.26
C ILE A 16 -9.72 -37.66 -14.08
N ILE A 17 -9.55 -38.45 -13.01
CA ILE A 17 -10.38 -39.64 -12.75
C ILE A 17 -11.38 -39.45 -11.62
N VAL A 18 -11.21 -38.43 -10.77
CA VAL A 18 -12.09 -38.18 -9.63
C VAL A 18 -12.30 -36.69 -9.42
N ASP A 19 -13.48 -36.32 -8.93
CA ASP A 19 -13.74 -35.01 -8.34
C ASP A 19 -14.10 -35.16 -6.85
N LEU A 20 -14.27 -34.04 -6.17
CA LEU A 20 -14.54 -34.04 -4.73
C LEU A 20 -15.89 -34.71 -4.36
N TRP A 21 -16.85 -34.71 -5.28
CA TRP A 21 -18.09 -35.48 -5.14
C TRP A 21 -17.80 -36.99 -5.20
N SER A 22 -17.01 -37.44 -6.18
CA SER A 22 -16.55 -38.83 -6.30
C SER A 22 -15.81 -39.29 -5.06
N ILE A 23 -14.94 -38.44 -4.49
CA ILE A 23 -14.25 -38.73 -3.23
C ILE A 23 -15.24 -38.93 -2.09
N SER A 24 -16.27 -38.09 -2.01
CA SER A 24 -17.32 -38.23 -0.99
C SER A 24 -18.09 -39.55 -1.13
N LEU A 25 -18.44 -39.95 -2.36
CA LEU A 25 -19.06 -41.25 -2.66
C LEU A 25 -18.15 -42.41 -2.26
N MET A 26 -16.87 -42.38 -2.64
CA MET A 26 -15.91 -43.43 -2.29
C MET A 26 -15.75 -43.58 -0.77
N ILE A 27 -15.72 -42.47 -0.02
CA ILE A 27 -15.65 -42.51 1.46
C ILE A 27 -16.93 -43.10 2.05
N GLN A 28 -18.11 -42.76 1.51
CA GLN A 28 -19.39 -43.33 1.93
C GLN A 28 -19.45 -44.85 1.67
N GLU A 29 -19.08 -45.29 0.47
CA GLU A 29 -19.06 -46.72 0.12
C GLU A 29 -18.04 -47.48 0.97
N LEU A 30 -16.85 -46.92 1.17
CA LEU A 30 -15.83 -47.50 2.05
C LEU A 30 -16.35 -47.64 3.48
N HIS A 31 -17.08 -46.64 4.00
CA HIS A 31 -17.69 -46.70 5.31
C HIS A 31 -18.74 -47.82 5.41
N GLN A 32 -19.61 -47.95 4.42
CA GLN A 32 -20.62 -49.01 4.37
C GLN A 32 -19.98 -50.41 4.33
N LEU A 33 -18.94 -50.58 3.49
CA LEU A 33 -18.19 -51.84 3.40
C LEU A 33 -17.49 -52.17 4.73
N TYR A 34 -16.87 -51.17 5.36
CA TYR A 34 -16.19 -51.32 6.65
C TYR A 34 -17.14 -51.78 7.75
N LEU A 35 -18.32 -51.16 7.86
CA LEU A 35 -19.33 -51.53 8.85
C LEU A 35 -19.86 -52.95 8.65
N ALA A 36 -20.13 -53.34 7.39
CA ALA A 36 -20.59 -54.69 7.07
C ALA A 36 -19.55 -55.74 7.46
N GLU A 37 -18.28 -55.50 7.13
CA GLU A 37 -17.16 -56.39 7.49
C GLU A 37 -17.00 -56.49 9.02
N GLN A 38 -17.07 -55.37 9.74
CA GLN A 38 -16.99 -55.34 11.20
C GLN A 38 -18.15 -56.11 11.87
N ALA A 39 -19.34 -56.05 11.29
CA ALA A 39 -20.52 -56.75 11.75
C ALA A 39 -20.58 -58.24 11.32
N GLY A 40 -19.63 -58.71 10.51
CA GLY A 40 -19.66 -60.05 9.91
C GLY A 40 -20.84 -60.26 8.97
N GLN A 41 -21.34 -59.19 8.36
CA GLN A 41 -22.47 -59.20 7.43
C GLN A 41 -21.98 -59.10 5.98
N PRO A 42 -22.72 -59.66 5.00
CA PRO A 42 -22.36 -59.50 3.60
C PRO A 42 -22.45 -58.02 3.20
N ALA A 43 -21.33 -57.47 2.75
CA ALA A 43 -21.25 -56.10 2.25
C ALA A 43 -21.87 -56.04 0.84
N THR A 44 -22.96 -55.28 0.67
CA THR A 44 -23.62 -55.10 -0.62
C THR A 44 -23.74 -53.61 -0.93
N LEU A 45 -23.11 -53.17 -2.01
CA LEU A 45 -23.28 -51.82 -2.55
C LEU A 45 -24.40 -51.83 -3.59
N PRO A 46 -25.12 -50.70 -3.79
CA PRO A 46 -26.06 -50.56 -4.88
C PRO A 46 -25.40 -50.85 -6.23
N ALA A 47 -26.11 -51.54 -7.13
CA ALA A 47 -25.60 -51.76 -8.48
C ALA A 47 -25.47 -50.42 -9.22
N LEU A 48 -24.32 -50.17 -9.83
CA LEU A 48 -24.11 -48.98 -10.66
C LEU A 48 -24.82 -49.18 -12.01
N HIS A 49 -25.79 -48.31 -12.31
CA HIS A 49 -26.57 -48.39 -13.55
C HIS A 49 -25.93 -47.67 -14.74
N TYR A 50 -25.07 -46.68 -14.48
CA TYR A 50 -24.39 -45.87 -15.49
C TYR A 50 -22.91 -45.74 -15.17
N HIS A 51 -22.08 -45.81 -16.18
CA HIS A 51 -20.64 -45.63 -16.08
C HIS A 51 -20.24 -44.21 -16.51
N TYR A 52 -19.02 -43.79 -16.18
CA TYR A 52 -18.48 -42.50 -16.62
C TYR A 52 -18.46 -42.35 -18.16
N THR A 53 -18.31 -43.45 -18.90
CA THR A 53 -18.43 -43.45 -20.37
C THR A 53 -19.82 -43.03 -20.84
N ASP A 54 -20.87 -43.38 -20.10
CA ASP A 54 -22.24 -42.98 -20.43
C ASP A 54 -22.46 -41.49 -20.19
N PHE A 55 -21.88 -40.94 -19.11
CA PHE A 55 -21.82 -39.50 -18.85
C PHE A 55 -21.15 -38.75 -20.02
N VAL A 56 -19.97 -39.21 -20.47
CA VAL A 56 -19.23 -38.58 -21.58
C VAL A 56 -20.03 -38.62 -22.88
N HIS A 57 -20.69 -39.75 -23.20
CA HIS A 57 -21.55 -39.84 -24.38
C HIS A 57 -22.74 -38.88 -24.31
N TRP A 58 -23.38 -38.78 -23.15
CA TRP A 58 -24.49 -37.87 -22.92
C TRP A 58 -24.07 -36.40 -23.09
N GLU A 59 -22.97 -35.98 -22.43
CA GLU A 59 -22.46 -34.62 -22.51
C GLU A 59 -22.07 -34.26 -23.95
N THR A 60 -21.38 -35.17 -24.65
CA THR A 60 -21.00 -34.98 -26.05
C THR A 60 -22.23 -34.82 -26.95
N ALA A 61 -23.28 -35.61 -26.74
CA ALA A 61 -24.51 -35.47 -27.52
C ALA A 61 -25.23 -34.15 -27.22
N LEU A 62 -25.23 -33.72 -25.94
CA LEU A 62 -25.83 -32.46 -25.49
C LEU A 62 -25.13 -31.25 -26.11
N VAL A 63 -23.79 -31.21 -26.07
CA VAL A 63 -22.96 -30.13 -26.64
C VAL A 63 -23.17 -30.00 -28.15
N ASN A 64 -23.33 -31.11 -28.87
CA ASN A 64 -23.57 -31.13 -30.32
C ASN A 64 -25.03 -30.89 -30.73
N SER A 65 -25.94 -30.69 -29.77
CA SER A 65 -27.36 -30.45 -30.02
C SER A 65 -27.68 -28.96 -30.19
N PRO A 66 -28.91 -28.60 -30.64
CA PRO A 66 -29.38 -27.22 -30.59
C PRO A 66 -29.38 -26.61 -29.18
N ALA A 67 -29.48 -27.43 -28.12
CA ALA A 67 -29.33 -26.95 -26.74
C ALA A 67 -27.88 -26.52 -26.45
N GLY A 68 -26.90 -27.29 -26.89
CA GLY A 68 -25.48 -26.93 -26.81
C GLY A 68 -25.16 -25.61 -27.50
N THR A 69 -25.76 -25.36 -28.67
CA THR A 69 -25.62 -24.07 -29.37
C THR A 69 -26.16 -22.90 -28.53
N ARG A 70 -27.33 -23.06 -27.89
CA ARG A 70 -27.88 -22.03 -26.99
C ARG A 70 -27.01 -21.77 -25.77
N MET A 71 -26.46 -22.83 -25.15
CA MET A 71 -25.53 -22.69 -24.02
C MET A 71 -24.25 -21.95 -24.41
N ARG A 72 -23.68 -22.28 -25.57
CA ARG A 72 -22.53 -21.56 -26.13
C ARG A 72 -22.84 -20.07 -26.31
N ASP A 73 -23.94 -19.76 -26.99
CA ASP A 73 -24.28 -18.37 -27.33
C ASP A 73 -24.56 -17.54 -26.07
N TYR A 74 -25.18 -18.12 -25.04
CA TYR A 74 -25.31 -17.51 -23.73
C TYR A 74 -23.94 -17.13 -23.12
N TRP A 75 -22.99 -18.06 -23.10
CA TRP A 75 -21.68 -17.80 -22.50
C TRP A 75 -20.84 -16.80 -23.29
N LEU A 76 -20.94 -16.80 -24.62
CA LEU A 76 -20.30 -15.78 -25.47
C LEU A 76 -20.85 -14.39 -25.19
N ASP A 77 -22.15 -14.26 -24.89
CA ASP A 77 -22.76 -12.99 -24.47
C ASP A 77 -22.29 -12.58 -23.05
N GLN A 78 -22.31 -13.50 -22.08
CA GLN A 78 -21.86 -13.21 -20.71
C GLN A 78 -20.39 -12.79 -20.61
N LEU A 79 -19.54 -13.30 -21.49
CA LEU A 79 -18.11 -13.02 -21.56
C LEU A 79 -17.73 -12.11 -22.74
N ALA A 80 -18.70 -11.38 -23.28
CA ALA A 80 -18.47 -10.46 -24.41
C ALA A 80 -17.52 -9.31 -24.04
N GLY A 81 -16.74 -8.83 -25.01
CA GLY A 81 -15.78 -7.75 -24.80
C GLY A 81 -14.45 -8.24 -24.23
N GLU A 82 -13.67 -7.31 -23.66
CA GLU A 82 -12.38 -7.63 -23.06
C GLU A 82 -12.58 -8.38 -21.74
N LEU A 83 -11.78 -9.44 -21.53
CA LEU A 83 -11.76 -10.18 -20.27
C LEU A 83 -10.82 -9.46 -19.30
N PRO A 84 -11.31 -8.99 -18.14
CA PRO A 84 -10.48 -8.25 -17.19
C PRO A 84 -9.48 -9.19 -16.51
N ALA A 85 -8.19 -8.86 -16.58
CA ALA A 85 -7.20 -9.45 -15.69
C ALA A 85 -7.35 -8.88 -14.28
N LEU A 86 -7.40 -9.74 -13.27
CA LEU A 86 -7.55 -9.27 -11.88
C LEU A 86 -6.24 -8.62 -11.40
N ASN A 87 -6.36 -7.40 -10.86
CA ASN A 87 -5.26 -6.59 -10.36
C ASN A 87 -5.35 -6.44 -8.83
N LEU A 88 -4.93 -7.49 -8.12
CA LEU A 88 -4.78 -7.45 -6.66
C LEU A 88 -3.42 -6.87 -6.26
N PRO A 89 -3.33 -6.17 -5.13
CA PRO A 89 -2.04 -5.81 -4.54
C PRO A 89 -1.32 -7.10 -4.09
N THR A 90 -0.22 -7.43 -4.76
CA THR A 90 0.64 -8.58 -4.44
C THR A 90 1.82 -8.16 -3.55
N ASP A 91 2.34 -9.08 -2.75
CA ASP A 91 3.54 -8.86 -1.93
C ASP A 91 4.82 -9.01 -2.77
N HIS A 92 4.75 -9.86 -3.81
CA HIS A 92 5.85 -10.13 -4.74
C HIS A 92 5.45 -9.81 -6.18
N PRO A 93 6.42 -9.45 -7.05
CA PRO A 93 6.15 -9.29 -8.47
C PRO A 93 5.80 -10.63 -9.12
N ARG A 94 4.78 -10.64 -9.98
CA ARG A 94 4.40 -11.83 -10.74
C ARG A 94 5.55 -12.31 -11.64
N ALA A 95 5.90 -13.59 -11.53
CA ALA A 95 6.84 -14.24 -12.43
C ALA A 95 6.29 -14.34 -13.86
N ALA A 96 7.17 -14.39 -14.86
CA ALA A 96 6.76 -14.47 -16.28
C ALA A 96 6.00 -15.78 -16.63
N THR A 97 6.11 -16.81 -15.80
CA THR A 97 5.47 -18.11 -15.97
C THR A 97 4.97 -18.61 -14.62
N GLN A 98 3.76 -19.17 -14.57
CA GLN A 98 3.19 -19.74 -13.34
C GLN A 98 3.96 -20.99 -12.88
N THR A 99 4.33 -21.06 -11.60
CA THR A 99 5.06 -22.19 -10.98
C THR A 99 4.16 -23.12 -10.15
N TYR A 100 2.89 -22.72 -9.94
CA TYR A 100 1.88 -23.42 -9.14
C TYR A 100 2.24 -23.60 -7.66
N SER A 101 3.22 -22.88 -7.12
CA SER A 101 3.51 -22.89 -5.68
C SER A 101 2.31 -22.38 -4.90
N GLY A 102 1.86 -23.12 -3.90
CA GLY A 102 0.64 -22.80 -3.16
C GLY A 102 0.69 -23.14 -1.69
N ASP A 103 -0.10 -22.42 -0.91
CA ASP A 103 -0.33 -22.69 0.51
C ASP A 103 -1.76 -22.26 0.90
N THR A 104 -2.16 -22.57 2.13
CA THR A 104 -3.54 -22.35 2.58
C THR A 104 -3.59 -21.68 3.95
N VAL A 105 -4.46 -20.68 4.07
CA VAL A 105 -4.85 -20.09 5.36
C VAL A 105 -6.33 -20.31 5.58
N SER A 106 -6.75 -20.49 6.82
CA SER A 106 -8.13 -20.86 7.14
C SER A 106 -8.68 -20.11 8.34
N LEU A 107 -10.00 -19.92 8.38
CA LEU A 107 -10.73 -19.45 9.55
C LEU A 107 -12.07 -20.16 9.71
N ARG A 108 -12.63 -20.07 10.92
CA ARG A 108 -13.98 -20.54 11.24
C ARG A 108 -14.93 -19.34 11.37
N LEU A 109 -16.10 -19.47 10.76
CA LEU A 109 -17.21 -18.53 10.91
C LEU A 109 -18.25 -19.17 11.82
N SER A 110 -18.76 -18.41 12.79
CA SER A 110 -19.73 -18.93 13.76
C SER A 110 -21.04 -19.39 13.11
N ALA A 111 -21.69 -20.39 13.70
CA ALA A 111 -23.04 -20.82 13.31
C ALA A 111 -24.06 -19.65 13.29
N SER A 112 -23.93 -18.69 14.21
CA SER A 112 -24.78 -17.49 14.26
C SER A 112 -24.62 -16.65 12.99
N LEU A 113 -23.38 -16.37 12.57
CA LEU A 113 -23.11 -15.65 11.33
C LEU A 113 -23.61 -16.41 10.11
N ALA A 114 -23.36 -17.72 10.03
CA ALA A 114 -23.84 -18.57 8.95
C ALA A 114 -25.37 -18.54 8.82
N HIS A 115 -26.09 -18.55 9.95
CA HIS A 115 -27.54 -18.43 9.97
C HIS A 115 -28.01 -17.05 9.48
N ARG A 116 -27.41 -15.96 9.97
CA ARG A 116 -27.75 -14.60 9.49
C ARG A 116 -27.54 -14.44 7.99
N LEU A 117 -26.42 -14.96 7.46
CA LEU A 117 -26.13 -14.94 6.02
C LEU A 117 -27.12 -15.78 5.21
N THR A 118 -27.53 -16.94 5.75
CA THR A 118 -28.56 -17.78 5.12
C THR A 118 -29.90 -17.06 5.05
N THR A 119 -30.31 -16.43 6.16
CA THR A 119 -31.54 -15.64 6.24
C THR A 119 -31.50 -14.43 5.30
N LEU A 120 -30.36 -13.74 5.22
CA LEU A 120 -30.15 -12.65 4.26
C LEU A 120 -30.36 -13.14 2.81
N GLY A 121 -29.70 -14.24 2.45
CA GLY A 121 -29.88 -14.87 1.14
C GLY A 121 -31.36 -15.15 0.85
N GLN A 122 -32.04 -15.85 1.77
CA GLN A 122 -33.45 -16.22 1.63
C GLN A 122 -34.36 -15.00 1.47
N ALA A 123 -34.15 -13.92 2.22
CA ALA A 123 -34.90 -12.68 2.10
C ALA A 123 -34.78 -12.04 0.70
N HIS A 124 -33.67 -12.29 0.00
CA HIS A 124 -33.42 -11.86 -1.38
C HIS A 124 -33.58 -13.01 -2.39
N GLY A 125 -34.23 -14.12 -2.03
CA GLY A 125 -34.46 -15.29 -2.89
C GLY A 125 -33.17 -15.96 -3.39
N ALA A 126 -32.07 -15.78 -2.68
CA ALA A 126 -30.74 -16.32 -2.97
C ALA A 126 -30.38 -17.44 -1.98
N THR A 127 -29.48 -18.34 -2.37
CA THR A 127 -28.94 -19.34 -1.46
C THR A 127 -27.76 -18.78 -0.66
N LEU A 128 -27.32 -19.50 0.38
CA LEU A 128 -26.08 -19.17 1.09
C LEU A 128 -24.88 -19.15 0.14
N TYR A 129 -24.81 -20.07 -0.83
CA TYR A 129 -23.78 -20.09 -1.87
C TYR A 129 -23.72 -18.77 -2.65
N VAL A 130 -24.87 -18.31 -3.16
CA VAL A 130 -24.95 -17.04 -3.92
C VAL A 130 -24.53 -15.86 -3.03
N THR A 131 -24.92 -15.88 -1.75
CA THR A 131 -24.57 -14.84 -0.78
C THR A 131 -23.06 -14.76 -0.54
N LEU A 132 -22.40 -15.91 -0.36
CA LEU A 132 -20.96 -15.99 -0.14
C LEU A 132 -20.16 -15.67 -1.41
N LEU A 133 -20.61 -16.12 -2.58
CA LEU A 133 -20.02 -15.75 -3.87
C LEU A 133 -20.07 -14.23 -4.09
N ALA A 134 -21.23 -13.61 -3.82
CA ALA A 134 -21.39 -12.16 -3.92
C ALA A 134 -20.46 -11.43 -2.93
N ALA A 135 -20.31 -11.93 -1.71
CA ALA A 135 -19.37 -11.37 -0.74
C ALA A 135 -17.91 -11.49 -1.19
N PHE A 136 -17.52 -12.62 -1.79
CA PHE A 136 -16.17 -12.81 -2.29
C PHE A 136 -15.86 -11.89 -3.48
N GLN A 137 -16.78 -11.79 -4.45
CA GLN A 137 -16.67 -10.83 -5.55
C GLN A 137 -16.59 -9.38 -5.04
N ALA A 138 -17.39 -9.02 -4.04
CA ALA A 138 -17.34 -7.70 -3.41
C ALA A 138 -16.00 -7.44 -2.70
N LEU A 139 -15.41 -8.44 -2.05
CA LEU A 139 -14.08 -8.34 -1.46
C LEU A 139 -13.02 -8.06 -2.53
N LEU A 140 -13.01 -8.83 -3.62
CA LEU A 140 -12.07 -8.65 -4.72
C LEU A 140 -12.21 -7.29 -5.40
N HIS A 141 -13.44 -6.80 -5.60
CA HIS A 141 -13.71 -5.43 -6.06
C HIS A 141 -13.08 -4.38 -5.16
N ARG A 142 -13.21 -4.54 -3.83
CA ARG A 142 -12.68 -3.57 -2.86
C ARG A 142 -11.15 -3.58 -2.76
N TYR A 143 -10.50 -4.71 -3.04
CA TYR A 143 -9.05 -4.83 -3.06
C TYR A 143 -8.42 -4.33 -4.36
N SER A 144 -9.06 -4.64 -5.51
CA SER A 144 -8.54 -4.29 -6.83
C SER A 144 -8.95 -2.89 -7.30
N GLY A 145 -10.05 -2.36 -6.76
CA GLY A 145 -10.70 -1.15 -7.28
C GLY A 145 -11.38 -1.35 -8.64
N GLN A 146 -11.41 -2.59 -9.17
CA GLN A 146 -11.98 -2.89 -10.49
C GLN A 146 -13.50 -3.04 -10.42
N ASN A 147 -14.20 -2.44 -11.37
CA ASN A 147 -15.65 -2.59 -11.48
C ASN A 147 -16.08 -3.84 -12.25
N ASP A 148 -15.18 -4.41 -13.04
CA ASP A 148 -15.44 -5.60 -13.84
C ASP A 148 -14.38 -6.64 -13.51
N LEU A 149 -14.82 -7.81 -13.06
CA LEU A 149 -13.96 -8.91 -12.63
C LEU A 149 -14.64 -10.25 -12.88
N ILE A 150 -13.86 -11.32 -13.03
CA ILE A 150 -14.37 -12.67 -13.24
C ILE A 150 -13.90 -13.57 -12.11
N VAL A 151 -14.85 -14.27 -11.48
CA VAL A 151 -14.58 -15.30 -10.49
C VAL A 151 -15.01 -16.65 -11.05
N GLY A 152 -14.11 -17.60 -11.08
CA GLY A 152 -14.43 -18.98 -11.40
C GLY A 152 -15.29 -19.63 -10.31
N THR A 153 -16.16 -20.54 -10.69
CA THR A 153 -16.83 -21.43 -9.75
C THR A 153 -17.00 -22.81 -10.38
N VAL A 154 -17.40 -23.80 -9.59
CA VAL A 154 -17.62 -25.17 -10.06
C VAL A 154 -18.96 -25.68 -9.57
N LEU A 155 -19.66 -26.39 -10.44
CA LEU A 155 -20.84 -27.20 -10.11
C LEU A 155 -20.48 -28.69 -10.24
N SER A 156 -21.29 -29.57 -9.64
CA SER A 156 -21.00 -31.02 -9.63
C SER A 156 -21.11 -31.70 -11.00
N GLY A 157 -21.78 -31.05 -11.96
CA GLY A 157 -22.12 -31.57 -13.29
C GLY A 157 -23.05 -32.78 -13.31
N ARG A 158 -23.48 -33.27 -12.14
CA ARG A 158 -24.39 -34.41 -11.96
C ARG A 158 -25.78 -33.90 -11.57
N ASP A 159 -26.46 -33.22 -12.49
CA ASP A 159 -27.81 -32.69 -12.25
C ASP A 159 -28.91 -33.72 -12.52
N GLN A 160 -28.61 -34.81 -13.24
CA GLN A 160 -29.51 -35.95 -13.40
C GLN A 160 -29.36 -36.94 -12.24
N PRO A 161 -30.46 -37.34 -11.55
CA PRO A 161 -30.43 -38.31 -10.46
C PRO A 161 -29.73 -39.62 -10.82
N GLU A 162 -29.89 -40.07 -12.06
CA GLU A 162 -29.31 -41.28 -12.62
C GLU A 162 -27.78 -41.27 -12.62
N LEU A 163 -27.18 -40.09 -12.73
CA LEU A 163 -25.73 -39.87 -12.80
C LEU A 163 -25.12 -39.52 -11.43
N ALA A 164 -25.94 -39.37 -10.38
CA ALA A 164 -25.51 -38.92 -9.06
C ALA A 164 -24.43 -39.82 -8.41
N ASN A 165 -24.46 -41.12 -8.71
CA ASN A 165 -23.54 -42.12 -8.16
C ASN A 165 -22.33 -42.40 -9.08
N VAL A 166 -22.19 -41.69 -10.20
CA VAL A 166 -21.07 -41.89 -11.13
C VAL A 166 -19.79 -41.29 -10.56
N ILE A 167 -18.79 -42.14 -10.35
CA ILE A 167 -17.41 -41.76 -10.04
C ILE A 167 -16.72 -41.31 -11.33
N GLY A 168 -16.14 -40.11 -11.33
CA GLY A 168 -15.46 -39.53 -12.48
C GLY A 168 -15.30 -38.01 -12.39
N TYR A 169 -14.53 -37.42 -13.30
CA TYR A 169 -14.40 -35.96 -13.41
C TYR A 169 -15.62 -35.37 -14.13
N CYS A 170 -16.65 -34.98 -13.37
CA CYS A 170 -17.90 -34.46 -13.95
C CYS A 170 -18.02 -32.94 -13.80
N ILE A 171 -17.02 -32.26 -13.22
CA ILE A 171 -17.10 -30.83 -12.94
C ILE A 171 -16.77 -30.01 -14.20
N ASN A 172 -17.52 -28.92 -14.41
CA ASN A 172 -17.20 -27.89 -15.40
C ASN A 172 -17.04 -26.54 -14.69
N PRO A 173 -15.86 -25.90 -14.78
CA PRO A 173 -15.67 -24.56 -14.25
C PRO A 173 -16.50 -23.51 -15.02
N LEU A 174 -17.16 -22.61 -14.30
CA LEU A 174 -17.99 -21.54 -14.86
C LEU A 174 -17.41 -20.18 -14.51
N ALA A 175 -17.39 -19.25 -15.48
CA ALA A 175 -16.84 -17.91 -15.32
C ALA A 175 -17.93 -16.92 -14.89
N MET A 176 -17.93 -16.51 -13.62
CA MET A 176 -18.91 -15.59 -13.05
C MET A 176 -18.39 -14.15 -13.12
N ARG A 177 -18.65 -13.47 -14.24
CA ARG A 177 -18.33 -12.05 -14.42
C ARG A 177 -19.21 -11.17 -13.52
N ALA A 178 -18.63 -10.25 -12.78
CA ALA A 178 -19.30 -9.30 -11.89
C ALA A 178 -19.18 -7.86 -12.42
N ASP A 179 -20.20 -7.04 -12.18
CA ASP A 179 -20.21 -5.63 -12.58
C ASP A 179 -20.60 -4.75 -11.38
N PHE A 180 -19.71 -3.82 -11.03
CA PHE A 180 -19.85 -2.84 -9.95
C PHE A 180 -19.92 -1.39 -10.45
N SER A 181 -20.02 -1.16 -11.76
CA SER A 181 -20.00 0.17 -12.39
C SER A 181 -21.05 1.14 -11.83
N GLN A 182 -22.20 0.61 -11.39
CA GLN A 182 -23.30 1.38 -10.80
C GLN A 182 -23.20 1.56 -9.27
N GLN A 183 -22.05 1.22 -8.67
CA GLN A 183 -21.80 1.29 -7.22
C GLN A 183 -22.94 0.66 -6.39
N PRO A 184 -23.29 -0.61 -6.65
CA PRO A 184 -24.47 -1.21 -6.03
C PRO A 184 -24.33 -1.32 -4.50
N THR A 185 -25.47 -1.34 -3.82
CA THR A 185 -25.56 -1.88 -2.47
C THR A 185 -25.37 -3.40 -2.48
N PHE A 186 -25.03 -3.99 -1.34
CA PHE A 186 -24.86 -5.45 -1.29
C PHE A 186 -26.13 -6.20 -1.69
N ALA A 187 -27.31 -5.74 -1.27
CA ALA A 187 -28.60 -6.32 -1.66
C ALA A 187 -28.85 -6.27 -3.17
N GLN A 188 -28.52 -5.15 -3.83
CA GLN A 188 -28.64 -5.01 -5.28
C GLN A 188 -27.68 -5.94 -6.00
N PHE A 189 -26.43 -5.99 -5.56
CA PHE A 189 -25.43 -6.87 -6.15
C PHE A 189 -25.78 -8.35 -5.93
N LEU A 190 -26.27 -8.72 -4.75
CA LEU A 190 -26.75 -10.08 -4.46
C LEU A 190 -27.85 -10.51 -5.44
N ALA A 191 -28.78 -9.63 -5.78
CA ALA A 191 -29.81 -9.90 -6.77
C ALA A 191 -29.23 -10.13 -8.19
N GLN A 192 -28.20 -9.36 -8.57
CA GLN A 192 -27.49 -9.55 -9.84
C GLN A 192 -26.74 -10.89 -9.88
N VAL A 193 -25.98 -11.21 -8.82
CA VAL A 193 -25.24 -12.48 -8.72
C VAL A 193 -26.21 -13.65 -8.73
N ARG A 194 -27.36 -13.56 -8.05
CA ARG A 194 -28.41 -14.58 -8.12
C ARG A 194 -28.87 -14.83 -9.55
N GLN A 195 -29.18 -13.78 -10.31
CA GLN A 195 -29.61 -13.92 -11.70
C GLN A 195 -28.54 -14.60 -12.56
N LYS A 196 -27.27 -14.18 -12.39
CA LYS A 196 -26.13 -14.78 -13.11
C LYS A 196 -25.93 -16.25 -12.74
N VAL A 197 -26.06 -16.62 -11.47
CA VAL A 197 -25.95 -18.02 -11.03
C VAL A 197 -27.06 -18.88 -11.61
N LEU A 198 -28.31 -18.39 -11.64
CA LEU A 198 -29.41 -19.14 -12.26
C LEU A 198 -29.18 -19.34 -13.76
N GLY A 199 -28.79 -18.29 -14.48
CA GLY A 199 -28.43 -18.41 -15.89
C GLY A 199 -27.23 -19.34 -16.10
N ALA A 200 -26.24 -19.32 -15.22
CA ALA A 200 -25.09 -20.23 -15.29
C ALA A 200 -25.49 -21.70 -15.11
N ILE A 201 -26.42 -22.02 -14.20
CA ILE A 201 -26.93 -23.37 -13.99
C ILE A 201 -27.64 -23.90 -15.24
N ASP A 202 -28.50 -23.08 -15.87
CA ASP A 202 -29.24 -23.48 -17.09
C ASP A 202 -28.32 -23.78 -18.28
N HIS A 203 -27.07 -23.31 -18.24
CA HIS A 203 -26.08 -23.46 -19.31
C HIS A 203 -24.78 -24.14 -18.83
N GLN A 204 -24.80 -24.81 -17.67
CA GLN A 204 -23.62 -25.33 -16.98
C GLN A 204 -22.86 -26.43 -17.74
N HIS A 205 -23.53 -27.10 -18.69
CA HIS A 205 -22.99 -28.26 -19.41
C HIS A 205 -22.20 -27.91 -20.67
N TYR A 206 -21.99 -26.62 -20.97
CA TYR A 206 -21.12 -26.22 -22.06
C TYR A 206 -19.65 -26.12 -21.59
N PRO A 207 -18.73 -26.96 -22.10
CA PRO A 207 -17.38 -27.03 -21.56
C PRO A 207 -16.59 -25.72 -21.69
N LEU A 208 -16.01 -25.25 -20.58
CA LEU A 208 -15.17 -24.04 -20.57
C LEU A 208 -14.01 -24.09 -21.59
N PRO A 209 -13.29 -25.22 -21.81
CA PRO A 209 -12.23 -25.27 -22.81
C PRO A 209 -12.74 -24.99 -24.24
N LEU A 210 -13.93 -25.52 -24.60
CA LEU A 210 -14.54 -25.27 -25.93
C LEU A 210 -15.00 -23.82 -26.07
N LEU A 211 -15.43 -23.20 -24.97
CA LEU A 211 -15.72 -21.78 -24.93
C LEU A 211 -14.45 -20.93 -25.06
N ALA A 212 -13.38 -21.31 -24.36
CA ALA A 212 -12.10 -20.61 -24.38
C ALA A 212 -11.48 -20.52 -25.78
N ASP A 213 -11.63 -21.56 -26.61
CA ASP A 213 -11.17 -21.55 -28.01
C ASP A 213 -11.91 -20.54 -28.90
N GLN A 214 -13.12 -20.13 -28.48
CA GLN A 214 -13.95 -19.15 -29.19
C GLN A 214 -13.83 -17.74 -28.60
N LEU A 215 -13.39 -17.62 -27.35
CA LEU A 215 -13.04 -16.34 -26.74
C LEU A 215 -11.67 -15.92 -27.28
N HIS A 216 -11.64 -14.88 -28.10
CA HIS A 216 -10.39 -14.33 -28.63
C HIS A 216 -9.68 -13.46 -27.57
N PHE A 217 -9.08 -14.08 -26.55
CA PHE A 217 -8.30 -13.40 -25.52
C PHE A 217 -6.79 -13.66 -25.64
N HIS A 218 -5.98 -12.73 -25.12
CA HIS A 218 -4.53 -12.88 -25.09
C HIS A 218 -4.14 -13.90 -24.01
N ARG A 219 -3.42 -14.96 -24.39
CA ARG A 219 -2.88 -15.94 -23.43
C ARG A 219 -1.63 -15.38 -22.75
N ASP A 220 -1.71 -15.15 -21.45
CA ASP A 220 -0.59 -14.78 -20.60
C ASP A 220 -0.09 -16.04 -19.84
N PRO A 221 1.13 -16.54 -20.08
CA PRO A 221 1.65 -17.74 -19.42
C PRO A 221 1.87 -17.57 -17.90
N SER A 222 1.78 -16.35 -17.38
CA SER A 222 1.87 -16.06 -15.95
C SER A 222 0.51 -16.16 -15.23
N ARG A 223 -0.59 -16.43 -15.95
CA ARG A 223 -1.95 -16.42 -15.43
C ARG A 223 -2.77 -17.62 -15.89
N PRO A 224 -3.69 -18.12 -15.06
CA PRO A 224 -4.73 -19.02 -15.53
C PRO A 224 -5.59 -18.35 -16.61
N PRO A 225 -6.13 -19.11 -17.58
CA PRO A 225 -6.98 -18.54 -18.61
C PRO A 225 -8.33 -18.07 -18.04
N ILE A 226 -8.86 -16.95 -18.56
CA ILE A 226 -10.20 -16.39 -18.31
C ILE A 226 -10.40 -15.79 -16.90
N PHE A 227 -9.98 -16.46 -15.83
CA PHE A 227 -10.09 -15.96 -14.45
C PHE A 227 -8.95 -16.48 -13.56
N GLU A 228 -8.47 -15.62 -12.66
CA GLU A 228 -7.36 -15.94 -11.75
C GLU A 228 -7.82 -16.29 -10.33
N THR A 229 -9.13 -16.26 -10.07
CA THR A 229 -9.69 -16.59 -8.76
C THR A 229 -10.85 -17.56 -8.86
N MET A 230 -11.03 -18.40 -7.85
CA MET A 230 -12.11 -19.38 -7.80
C MET A 230 -12.83 -19.36 -6.44
N PHE A 231 -14.15 -19.56 -6.48
CA PHE A 231 -15.00 -19.73 -5.31
C PHE A 231 -15.70 -21.09 -5.35
N ILE A 232 -15.59 -21.84 -4.25
CA ILE A 232 -16.13 -23.19 -4.10
C ILE A 232 -16.91 -23.27 -2.79
N MET A 233 -18.11 -23.83 -2.81
CA MET A 233 -18.84 -24.20 -1.59
C MET A 233 -19.14 -25.69 -1.56
N GLN A 234 -18.84 -26.34 -0.43
CA GLN A 234 -18.99 -27.77 -0.21
C GLN A 234 -20.10 -28.07 0.80
N LYS A 235 -21.00 -28.99 0.44
CA LYS A 235 -22.16 -29.42 1.26
C LYS A 235 -22.28 -30.95 1.41
N ALA A 236 -21.19 -31.70 1.27
CA ALA A 236 -21.23 -33.17 1.32
C ALA A 236 -21.53 -33.72 2.72
N GLN A 237 -22.47 -34.66 2.81
CA GLN A 237 -22.88 -35.38 4.04
C GLN A 237 -22.71 -36.89 3.86
N ILE A 238 -22.43 -37.67 4.91
CA ILE A 238 -22.65 -39.13 4.90
C ILE A 238 -24.11 -39.49 5.18
N GLN A 239 -24.49 -40.74 4.90
CA GLN A 239 -25.83 -41.31 5.05
C GLN A 239 -26.42 -41.25 6.48
N ASP A 240 -25.62 -40.86 7.48
CA ASP A 240 -26.01 -40.62 8.88
C ASP A 240 -26.04 -39.13 9.29
N GLY A 241 -26.00 -38.19 8.32
CA GLY A 241 -26.09 -36.75 8.57
C GLY A 241 -24.83 -36.07 9.09
N GLN A 242 -23.70 -36.79 9.21
CA GLN A 242 -22.41 -36.17 9.56
C GLN A 242 -21.80 -35.47 8.32
N PRO A 243 -21.31 -34.23 8.45
CA PRO A 243 -20.70 -33.52 7.33
C PRO A 243 -19.31 -34.08 6.97
N LEU A 244 -19.15 -34.61 5.75
CA LEU A 244 -17.82 -34.86 5.16
C LEU A 244 -17.17 -33.57 4.64
N SER A 245 -17.99 -32.53 4.42
CA SER A 245 -17.57 -31.22 3.94
C SER A 245 -16.46 -30.59 4.77
N ALA A 246 -16.30 -30.93 6.06
CA ALA A 246 -15.24 -30.40 6.91
C ALA A 246 -13.81 -30.82 6.49
N PHE A 247 -13.64 -31.94 5.76
CA PHE A 247 -12.34 -32.40 5.27
C PHE A 247 -11.95 -31.76 3.94
N ALA A 248 -12.93 -31.39 3.12
CA ALA A 248 -12.71 -30.75 1.82
C ALA A 248 -11.82 -29.48 1.85
N PRO A 249 -12.02 -28.51 2.77
CA PRO A 249 -11.19 -27.31 2.86
C PRO A 249 -9.81 -27.53 3.49
N GLY A 250 -9.44 -28.77 3.86
CA GLY A 250 -8.19 -29.04 4.58
C GLY A 250 -8.13 -28.36 5.95
N MET A 251 -9.29 -28.15 6.58
CA MET A 251 -9.38 -27.44 7.86
C MET A 251 -8.57 -28.17 8.94
N PRO A 252 -7.70 -27.46 9.69
CA PRO A 252 -7.00 -28.02 10.82
C PRO A 252 -8.01 -28.56 11.84
N ASP A 253 -7.67 -29.73 12.41
CA ASP A 253 -8.45 -30.37 13.47
C ASP A 253 -9.89 -30.75 13.10
N ALA A 254 -10.25 -30.81 11.81
CA ALA A 254 -11.52 -31.41 11.40
C ALA A 254 -11.55 -32.88 11.84
N ARG A 255 -12.63 -33.30 12.52
CA ARG A 255 -12.79 -34.65 13.07
C ARG A 255 -14.06 -35.30 12.59
N LEU A 256 -14.01 -36.62 12.41
CA LEU A 256 -15.16 -37.44 12.11
C LEU A 256 -15.03 -38.79 12.81
N GLU A 257 -16.08 -39.18 13.52
CA GLU A 257 -16.18 -40.50 14.11
C GLU A 257 -16.84 -41.45 13.10
N LEU A 258 -16.14 -42.52 12.73
CA LEU A 258 -16.64 -43.58 11.86
C LEU A 258 -16.45 -44.93 12.55
N ALA A 259 -17.55 -45.57 12.96
CA ALA A 259 -17.54 -46.97 13.41
C ALA A 259 -16.49 -47.32 14.50
N GLY A 260 -16.21 -46.38 15.41
CA GLY A 260 -15.19 -46.53 16.47
C GLY A 260 -13.77 -46.06 16.09
N LEU A 261 -13.61 -45.48 14.90
CA LEU A 261 -12.41 -44.78 14.44
C LEU A 261 -12.64 -43.27 14.50
N THR A 262 -11.66 -42.53 15.04
CA THR A 262 -11.63 -41.07 14.94
C THR A 262 -10.74 -40.67 13.76
N LEU A 263 -11.35 -40.18 12.69
CA LEU A 263 -10.64 -39.58 11.56
C LEU A 263 -10.32 -38.14 11.90
N THR A 264 -9.09 -37.73 11.63
CA THR A 264 -8.64 -36.34 11.81
C THR A 264 -7.99 -35.86 10.52
N SER A 265 -8.33 -34.65 10.10
CA SER A 265 -7.72 -34.02 8.94
C SER A 265 -6.24 -33.72 9.23
N LEU A 266 -5.36 -34.13 8.32
CA LEU A 266 -3.94 -33.82 8.35
C LEU A 266 -3.65 -32.87 7.17
N PRO A 267 -3.44 -31.57 7.42
CA PRO A 267 -3.12 -30.63 6.35
C PRO A 267 -1.76 -30.98 5.73
N LEU A 268 -1.70 -30.98 4.39
CA LEU A 268 -0.46 -31.14 3.65
C LEU A 268 0.03 -29.73 3.26
N PRO A 269 1.20 -29.29 3.75
CA PRO A 269 1.76 -28.00 3.36
C PRO A 269 2.21 -28.04 1.89
N GLY A 270 2.16 -26.89 1.21
CA GLY A 270 2.70 -26.77 -0.15
C GLY A 270 1.84 -27.40 -1.23
N MET A 271 0.51 -27.50 -1.03
CA MET A 271 -0.38 -27.99 -2.11
C MET A 271 -0.32 -27.04 -3.31
N PRO A 272 -0.29 -27.53 -4.56
CA PRO A 272 -0.17 -26.66 -5.72
C PRO A 272 -1.39 -25.72 -5.92
N ALA A 273 -1.13 -24.44 -6.16
CA ALA A 273 -2.14 -23.43 -6.46
C ALA A 273 -2.36 -23.27 -7.97
N GLN A 274 -3.50 -23.77 -8.45
CA GLN A 274 -3.93 -23.65 -9.86
C GLN A 274 -4.35 -22.22 -10.23
N PHE A 275 -4.83 -21.46 -9.25
CA PHE A 275 -5.30 -20.08 -9.37
C PHE A 275 -4.49 -19.17 -8.44
N ASP A 276 -4.54 -17.87 -8.65
CA ASP A 276 -3.92 -16.93 -7.73
C ASP A 276 -4.55 -17.04 -6.33
N LEU A 277 -5.89 -17.17 -6.29
CA LEU A 277 -6.67 -17.39 -5.08
C LEU A 277 -7.81 -18.39 -5.32
N THR A 278 -8.02 -19.33 -4.40
CA THR A 278 -9.21 -20.17 -4.34
C THR A 278 -9.81 -20.11 -2.95
N LEU A 279 -10.99 -19.52 -2.82
CA LEU A 279 -11.75 -19.52 -1.57
C LEU A 279 -12.70 -20.71 -1.55
N MET A 280 -12.46 -21.63 -0.63
CA MET A 280 -13.33 -22.77 -0.36
C MET A 280 -14.08 -22.56 0.96
N VAL A 281 -15.41 -22.71 0.93
CA VAL A 281 -16.26 -22.66 2.12
C VAL A 281 -16.98 -23.98 2.29
N ALA A 282 -17.03 -24.50 3.50
CA ALA A 282 -17.70 -25.75 3.82
C ALA A 282 -18.56 -25.63 5.07
N ASP A 283 -19.68 -26.36 5.08
CA ASP A 283 -20.47 -26.55 6.29
C ASP A 283 -19.67 -27.36 7.32
N MET A 284 -19.70 -26.93 8.58
CA MET A 284 -19.10 -27.59 9.74
C MET A 284 -20.14 -27.74 10.84
N ALA A 285 -19.87 -28.62 11.81
CA ALA A 285 -20.78 -28.83 12.95
C ALA A 285 -21.02 -27.54 13.78
N ASP A 286 -20.04 -26.64 13.82
CA ASP A 286 -20.03 -25.40 14.60
C ASP A 286 -20.23 -24.11 13.77
N GLY A 287 -20.54 -24.23 12.47
CA GLY A 287 -20.74 -23.10 11.58
C GLY A 287 -20.21 -23.36 10.17
N LEU A 288 -19.36 -22.45 9.66
CA LEU A 288 -18.70 -22.61 8.37
C LEU A 288 -17.18 -22.60 8.55
N GLY A 289 -16.49 -23.43 7.77
CA GLY A 289 -15.05 -23.33 7.57
C GLY A 289 -14.76 -22.61 6.26
N ALA A 290 -13.87 -21.62 6.28
CA ALA A 290 -13.40 -20.94 5.08
C ALA A 290 -11.88 -21.12 4.97
N SER A 291 -11.41 -21.67 3.85
CA SER A 291 -9.99 -21.77 3.53
C SER A 291 -9.68 -21.02 2.24
N LEU A 292 -8.64 -20.21 2.29
CA LEU A 292 -8.11 -19.47 1.16
C LEU A 292 -6.80 -20.11 0.75
N HIS A 293 -6.83 -20.82 -0.37
CA HIS A 293 -5.66 -21.35 -1.02
C HIS A 293 -5.09 -20.28 -1.95
N TYR A 294 -3.78 -20.03 -1.91
CA TYR A 294 -3.17 -18.89 -2.60
C TYR A 294 -1.82 -19.23 -3.20
N ASN A 295 -1.44 -18.49 -4.25
CA ASN A 295 -0.14 -18.59 -4.90
C ASN A 295 0.95 -17.90 -4.06
N THR A 296 1.92 -18.66 -3.55
CA THR A 296 3.00 -18.15 -2.69
C THR A 296 4.03 -17.32 -3.43
N ASP A 297 4.07 -17.38 -4.77
CA ASP A 297 4.92 -16.51 -5.58
C ASP A 297 4.37 -15.07 -5.65
N LEU A 298 3.13 -14.84 -5.19
CA LEU A 298 2.45 -13.55 -5.24
C LEU A 298 2.17 -12.99 -3.85
N PHE A 299 1.82 -13.85 -2.90
CA PHE A 299 1.30 -13.44 -1.60
C PHE A 299 2.02 -14.12 -0.44
N ASP A 300 2.24 -13.35 0.61
CA ASP A 300 2.68 -13.84 1.91
C ASP A 300 1.49 -14.32 2.74
N ALA A 301 1.72 -15.31 3.61
CA ALA A 301 0.70 -15.86 4.50
C ALA A 301 0.00 -14.78 5.35
N THR A 302 0.74 -13.76 5.80
CA THR A 302 0.20 -12.65 6.63
C THR A 302 -0.79 -11.78 5.85
N THR A 303 -0.52 -11.54 4.56
CA THR A 303 -1.43 -10.78 3.67
C THR A 303 -2.71 -11.57 3.41
N MET A 304 -2.60 -12.89 3.22
CA MET A 304 -3.77 -13.75 3.02
C MET A 304 -4.60 -13.95 4.28
N GLN A 305 -3.96 -14.07 5.45
CA GLN A 305 -4.67 -14.07 6.74
C GLN A 305 -5.47 -12.78 6.95
N ARG A 306 -4.87 -11.62 6.63
CA ARG A 306 -5.55 -10.32 6.68
C ARG A 306 -6.73 -10.25 5.71
N MET A 307 -6.55 -10.69 4.47
CA MET A 307 -7.64 -10.75 3.48
C MET A 307 -8.80 -11.64 3.95
N LEU A 308 -8.50 -12.80 4.56
CA LEU A 308 -9.53 -13.69 5.08
C LEU A 308 -10.25 -13.09 6.31
N ALA A 309 -9.55 -12.36 7.17
CA ALA A 309 -10.17 -11.59 8.26
C ALA A 309 -11.06 -10.44 7.73
N HIS A 310 -10.66 -9.79 6.64
CA HIS A 310 -11.49 -8.79 5.96
C HIS A 310 -12.74 -9.41 5.35
N PHE A 311 -12.65 -10.62 4.80
CA PHE A 311 -13.80 -11.38 4.34
C PHE A 311 -14.79 -11.66 5.48
N ALA A 312 -14.32 -12.13 6.64
CA ALA A 312 -15.17 -12.35 7.81
C ALA A 312 -15.86 -11.05 8.27
N THR A 313 -15.12 -9.94 8.35
CA THR A 313 -15.67 -8.63 8.71
C THR A 313 -16.73 -8.18 7.69
N LEU A 314 -16.45 -8.32 6.39
CA LEU A 314 -17.40 -8.02 5.32
C LEU A 314 -18.70 -8.83 5.49
N LEU A 315 -18.59 -10.13 5.76
CA LEU A 315 -19.74 -11.01 5.99
C LEU A 315 -20.60 -10.55 7.18
N GLU A 316 -19.98 -10.13 8.29
CA GLU A 316 -20.71 -9.57 9.43
C GLU A 316 -21.44 -8.29 9.04
N GLN A 317 -20.75 -7.36 8.34
CA GLN A 317 -21.33 -6.08 7.96
C GLN A 317 -22.50 -6.22 6.98
N VAL A 318 -22.42 -7.13 5.99
CA VAL A 318 -23.51 -7.35 5.03
C VAL A 318 -24.70 -8.08 5.66
N ALA A 319 -24.45 -8.94 6.64
CA ALA A 319 -25.51 -9.59 7.41
C ALA A 319 -26.33 -8.58 8.23
N ASP A 320 -25.68 -7.52 8.74
CA ASP A 320 -26.32 -6.48 9.55
C ASP A 320 -26.96 -5.35 8.73
N ASN A 321 -26.32 -4.92 7.63
CA ASN A 321 -26.86 -3.86 6.78
C ASN A 321 -26.55 -4.07 5.28
N PRO A 322 -27.37 -4.88 4.58
CA PRO A 322 -27.16 -5.19 3.16
C PRO A 322 -27.48 -4.02 2.22
N HIS A 323 -28.11 -2.95 2.71
CA HIS A 323 -28.47 -1.77 1.90
C HIS A 323 -27.37 -0.71 1.86
N ARG A 324 -26.22 -0.95 2.49
CA ARG A 324 -25.05 -0.09 2.37
C ARG A 324 -24.38 -0.30 1.01
N ALA A 325 -23.91 0.79 0.39
CA ALA A 325 -23.08 0.72 -0.82
C ALA A 325 -21.82 -0.10 -0.55
N ILE A 326 -21.47 -1.03 -1.45
CA ILE A 326 -20.34 -1.96 -1.25
C ILE A 326 -19.03 -1.21 -1.01
N SER A 327 -18.81 -0.09 -1.70
CA SER A 327 -17.64 0.80 -1.53
C SER A 327 -17.49 1.36 -0.10
N ALA A 328 -18.59 1.51 0.64
CA ALA A 328 -18.62 2.11 1.96
C ALA A 328 -18.62 1.09 3.10
N ILE A 329 -18.68 -0.22 2.81
CA ILE A 329 -18.72 -1.26 3.86
C ILE A 329 -17.35 -1.34 4.56
N PRO A 330 -17.29 -1.30 5.90
CA PRO A 330 -16.03 -1.50 6.62
C PRO A 330 -15.46 -2.89 6.36
N LEU A 331 -14.17 -2.98 6.03
CA LEU A 331 -13.47 -4.25 5.85
C LEU A 331 -12.50 -4.54 7.00
N LEU A 332 -11.98 -3.48 7.63
CA LEU A 332 -10.96 -3.60 8.66
C LEU A 332 -11.58 -4.11 9.96
N PRO A 333 -11.04 -5.19 10.54
CA PRO A 333 -11.29 -5.56 11.92
C PRO A 333 -10.97 -4.40 12.86
N GLU A 334 -11.66 -4.32 14.00
CA GLU A 334 -11.52 -3.17 14.93
C GLU A 334 -10.10 -3.00 15.46
N ASN A 335 -9.37 -4.09 15.72
CA ASN A 335 -7.98 -4.05 16.14
C ASN A 335 -7.06 -3.46 15.06
N GLU A 336 -7.25 -3.82 13.79
CA GLU A 336 -6.49 -3.27 12.68
C GLU A 336 -6.81 -1.79 12.46
N ARG A 337 -8.11 -1.42 12.54
CA ARG A 337 -8.54 -0.02 12.47
C ARG A 337 -7.93 0.82 13.60
N HIS A 338 -7.91 0.31 14.83
CA HIS A 338 -7.28 0.98 15.96
C HIS A 338 -5.78 1.16 15.74
N GLN A 339 -5.10 0.12 15.25
CA GLN A 339 -3.66 0.21 14.95
C GLN A 339 -3.35 1.31 13.94
N LEU A 340 -4.10 1.36 12.83
CA LEU A 340 -3.91 2.33 11.75
C LEU A 340 -4.24 3.76 12.16
N LEU A 341 -5.32 3.96 12.91
CA LEU A 341 -5.85 5.29 13.21
C LEU A 341 -5.36 5.86 14.53
N ALA A 342 -5.07 5.02 15.52
CA ALA A 342 -4.63 5.43 16.85
C ALA A 342 -3.15 5.08 17.08
N ASP A 343 -2.77 3.80 17.05
CA ASP A 343 -1.44 3.38 17.52
C ASP A 343 -0.31 3.95 16.66
N TRP A 344 -0.44 3.94 15.34
CA TRP A 344 0.55 4.54 14.43
C TRP A 344 0.53 6.07 14.44
N ASN A 345 -0.56 6.70 14.88
CA ASN A 345 -0.71 8.15 14.95
C ASN A 345 -0.49 8.72 16.37
N ALA A 346 -0.11 7.88 17.34
CA ALA A 346 0.22 8.27 18.71
C ALA A 346 1.60 8.97 18.77
N THR A 347 1.75 10.05 18.00
CA THR A 347 3.00 10.79 17.76
C THR A 347 3.04 12.12 18.51
N GLN A 348 2.13 12.34 19.48
CA GLN A 348 2.11 13.56 20.28
C GLN A 348 3.41 13.70 21.07
N ALA A 349 4.07 14.85 20.93
CA ALA A 349 5.33 15.15 21.61
C ALA A 349 5.31 16.56 22.21
N THR A 350 6.07 16.76 23.29
CA THR A 350 6.30 18.09 23.85
C THR A 350 7.49 18.74 23.14
N TYR A 351 7.29 19.95 22.63
CA TYR A 351 8.31 20.76 21.96
C TYR A 351 7.99 22.25 22.19
N PRO A 352 8.90 23.20 21.92
CA PRO A 352 8.70 24.61 22.24
C PRO A 352 7.75 25.31 21.24
N ALA A 353 6.50 24.85 21.14
CA ALA A 353 5.50 25.28 20.16
C ALA A 353 5.13 26.78 20.24
N GLY A 354 5.39 27.43 21.39
CA GLY A 354 5.16 28.85 21.61
C GLY A 354 6.23 29.79 21.03
N HIS A 355 7.31 29.25 20.45
CA HIS A 355 8.44 30.06 19.95
C HIS A 355 8.54 30.03 18.43
N CYS A 356 9.05 31.13 17.87
CA CYS A 356 9.47 31.19 16.47
C CYS A 356 10.88 30.62 16.32
N LEU A 357 11.20 30.15 15.11
CA LEU A 357 12.50 29.53 14.80
C LEU A 357 13.70 30.41 15.19
N HIS A 358 13.68 31.68 14.80
CA HIS A 358 14.76 32.62 15.07
C HIS A 358 14.97 32.86 16.57
N GLN A 359 13.92 32.80 17.39
CA GLN A 359 14.02 32.97 18.85
C GLN A 359 14.79 31.82 19.51
N LEU A 360 14.56 30.59 19.04
CA LEU A 360 15.27 29.41 19.52
C LEU A 360 16.76 29.44 19.13
N ILE A 361 17.07 29.88 17.91
CA ILE A 361 18.45 30.02 17.44
C ILE A 361 19.19 31.11 18.21
N SER A 362 18.58 32.28 18.43
CA SER A 362 19.19 33.33 19.25
C SER A 362 19.37 32.89 20.71
N ALA A 363 18.47 32.05 21.25
CA ALA A 363 18.67 31.46 22.58
C ALA A 363 19.86 30.50 22.60
N GLN A 364 20.05 29.67 21.56
CA GLN A 364 21.23 28.82 21.43
C GLN A 364 22.52 29.64 21.27
N ALA A 365 22.48 30.74 20.51
CA ALA A 365 23.64 31.61 20.31
C ALA A 365 24.14 32.22 21.63
N ARG A 366 23.22 32.61 22.52
CA ARG A 366 23.56 33.05 23.89
C ARG A 366 24.16 31.94 24.76
N ARG A 367 23.79 30.68 24.53
CA ARG A 367 24.31 29.52 25.29
C ARG A 367 25.73 29.14 24.88
N THR A 368 26.05 29.22 23.58
CA THR A 368 27.35 28.78 23.03
C THR A 368 27.98 29.81 22.08
N PRO A 369 28.24 31.04 22.53
CA PRO A 369 28.57 32.17 21.64
C PRO A 369 29.86 31.96 20.83
N GLN A 370 30.85 31.26 21.39
CA GLN A 370 32.15 31.02 20.75
C GLN A 370 32.21 29.75 19.91
N ALA A 371 31.17 28.90 19.95
CA ALA A 371 31.12 27.72 19.09
C ALA A 371 30.95 28.14 17.63
N ILE A 372 31.44 27.31 16.71
CA ILE A 372 31.24 27.52 15.27
C ILE A 372 29.78 27.19 14.94
N ALA A 373 29.07 28.17 14.36
CA ALA A 373 27.71 27.97 13.87
C ALA A 373 27.71 27.50 12.42
N ALA A 374 28.50 28.17 11.57
CA ALA A 374 28.54 27.88 10.14
C ALA A 374 29.93 28.11 9.53
N THR A 375 30.30 27.28 8.57
CA THR A 375 31.54 27.42 7.79
C THR A 375 31.34 27.04 6.32
N GLY A 376 32.08 27.64 5.41
CA GLY A 376 32.04 27.36 3.96
C GLY A 376 32.76 28.43 3.14
N ARG A 377 33.36 28.04 2.01
CA ARG A 377 34.13 28.93 1.10
C ARG A 377 35.13 29.86 1.83
N GLY A 378 35.86 29.32 2.81
CA GLY A 378 36.86 30.06 3.58
C GLY A 378 36.31 31.05 4.62
N THR A 379 34.99 31.13 4.79
CA THR A 379 34.33 31.93 5.83
C THR A 379 33.88 31.04 6.97
N THR A 380 34.04 31.50 8.21
CA THR A 380 33.55 30.83 9.41
C THR A 380 32.89 31.85 10.32
N LEU A 381 31.67 31.54 10.78
CA LEU A 381 30.91 32.35 11.72
C LEU A 381 30.71 31.59 13.02
N THR A 382 31.05 32.22 14.14
CA THR A 382 30.60 31.76 15.46
C THR A 382 29.11 32.03 15.65
N TYR A 383 28.49 31.37 16.63
CA TYR A 383 27.12 31.67 17.01
C TYR A 383 26.90 33.14 17.36
N ALA A 384 27.84 33.78 18.07
CA ALA A 384 27.74 35.20 18.40
C ALA A 384 27.81 36.09 17.15
N GLN A 385 28.70 35.78 16.21
CA GLN A 385 28.82 36.54 14.95
C GLN A 385 27.57 36.39 14.09
N LEU A 386 27.04 35.17 13.96
CA LEU A 386 25.82 34.89 13.21
C LEU A 386 24.62 35.63 13.81
N ASP A 387 24.47 35.60 15.14
CA ASP A 387 23.36 36.28 15.84
C ASP A 387 23.46 37.80 15.67
N GLN A 388 24.64 38.38 15.90
CA GLN A 388 24.88 39.82 15.76
C GLN A 388 24.65 40.32 14.32
N GLN A 389 25.23 39.65 13.32
CA GLN A 389 25.08 40.06 11.92
C GLN A 389 23.63 39.94 11.46
N SER A 390 22.92 38.89 11.88
CA SER A 390 21.49 38.74 11.56
C SER A 390 20.61 39.75 12.29
N ASP A 391 20.98 40.20 13.50
CA ASP A 391 20.26 41.29 14.18
C ASP A 391 20.45 42.65 13.48
N GLN A 392 21.68 42.94 13.02
CA GLN A 392 21.96 44.15 12.23
C GLN A 392 21.14 44.19 10.94
N LEU A 393 21.12 43.06 10.22
CA LEU A 393 20.26 42.92 9.04
C LEU A 393 18.78 43.08 9.39
N ALA A 394 18.31 42.47 10.48
CA ALA A 394 16.93 42.61 10.92
C ALA A 394 16.54 44.05 11.25
N ALA A 395 17.43 44.81 11.91
CA ALA A 395 17.23 46.22 12.22
C ALA A 395 17.12 47.04 10.92
N TYR A 396 18.00 46.80 9.95
CA TYR A 396 17.93 47.43 8.64
C TYR A 396 16.62 47.11 7.92
N LEU A 397 16.26 45.84 7.80
CA LEU A 397 15.04 45.39 7.12
C LEU A 397 13.77 46.00 7.71
N ARG A 398 13.72 46.16 9.04
CA ARG A 398 12.60 46.85 9.70
C ARG A 398 12.55 48.34 9.40
N ARG A 399 13.69 49.02 9.26
CA ARG A 399 13.70 50.42 8.76
C ARG A 399 13.20 50.52 7.33
N GLN A 400 13.38 49.46 6.53
CA GLN A 400 12.74 49.31 5.21
C GLN A 400 11.28 48.84 5.30
N GLY A 401 10.76 48.66 6.51
CA GLY A 401 9.38 48.30 6.85
C GLY A 401 9.03 46.83 6.63
N VAL A 402 10.00 45.91 6.72
CA VAL A 402 9.71 44.47 6.86
C VAL A 402 9.13 44.22 8.26
N GLY A 403 8.10 43.38 8.33
CA GLY A 403 7.45 42.93 9.56
C GLY A 403 6.67 41.64 9.34
N PRO A 404 5.82 41.21 10.30
CA PRO A 404 4.98 40.02 10.17
C PRO A 404 4.23 39.96 8.83
N GLU A 405 4.18 38.76 8.23
CA GLU A 405 3.54 38.46 6.94
C GLU A 405 4.14 39.14 5.69
N HIS A 406 5.19 39.96 5.83
CA HIS A 406 5.90 40.48 4.66
C HIS A 406 6.86 39.45 4.10
N LEU A 407 6.83 39.27 2.78
CA LEU A 407 7.75 38.41 2.05
C LEU A 407 9.02 39.17 1.67
N VAL A 408 10.17 38.51 1.81
CA VAL A 408 11.48 39.02 1.37
C VAL A 408 12.12 37.97 0.48
N GLY A 409 12.42 38.32 -0.77
CA GLY A 409 13.14 37.44 -1.69
C GLY A 409 14.59 37.25 -1.22
N ILE A 410 15.16 36.07 -1.43
CA ILE A 410 16.58 35.82 -1.17
C ILE A 410 17.18 34.95 -2.29
N GLY A 411 18.17 35.49 -2.99
CA GLY A 411 18.91 34.82 -4.05
C GLY A 411 20.39 35.13 -3.93
N VAL A 412 21.09 34.32 -3.15
CA VAL A 412 22.50 34.51 -2.80
C VAL A 412 23.29 33.23 -3.05
N ASP A 413 24.60 33.35 -3.14
CA ASP A 413 25.53 32.25 -3.19
C ASP A 413 25.57 31.47 -1.87
N ARG A 414 25.97 30.21 -1.98
CA ARG A 414 26.08 29.28 -0.85
C ARG A 414 27.30 29.61 0.01
N THR A 415 27.12 30.54 0.94
CA THR A 415 28.12 30.96 1.94
C THR A 415 27.49 31.08 3.33
N PRO A 416 28.27 31.17 4.42
CA PRO A 416 27.73 31.43 5.76
C PRO A 416 26.85 32.70 5.86
N HIS A 417 27.08 33.72 5.02
CA HIS A 417 26.25 34.93 4.98
C HIS A 417 24.82 34.66 4.47
N MET A 418 24.57 33.54 3.79
CA MET A 418 23.20 33.10 3.47
C MET A 418 22.37 32.90 4.74
N LEU A 419 22.95 32.32 5.80
CA LEU A 419 22.27 32.15 7.09
C LEU A 419 22.02 33.50 7.78
N VAL A 420 22.91 34.46 7.63
CA VAL A 420 22.70 35.85 8.09
C VAL A 420 21.48 36.45 7.40
N GLY A 421 21.39 36.31 6.07
CA GLY A 421 20.23 36.74 5.26
C GLY A 421 18.92 36.14 5.75
N LEU A 422 18.89 34.81 5.86
CA LEU A 422 17.72 34.06 6.30
C LEU A 422 17.27 34.43 7.71
N LEU A 423 18.20 34.43 8.68
CA LEU A 423 17.88 34.78 10.07
C LEU A 423 17.50 36.26 10.21
N GLY A 424 18.13 37.15 9.45
CA GLY A 424 17.78 38.57 9.45
C GLY A 424 16.37 38.83 8.97
N ILE A 425 15.91 38.13 7.92
CA ILE A 425 14.50 38.17 7.48
C ILE A 425 13.56 37.72 8.60
N LEU A 426 13.84 36.55 9.19
CA LEU A 426 12.99 35.99 10.25
C LEU A 426 12.96 36.88 11.51
N LYS A 427 14.10 37.46 11.91
CA LYS A 427 14.22 38.39 13.05
C LYS A 427 13.59 39.76 12.76
N ALA A 428 13.53 40.17 11.50
CA ALA A 428 12.74 41.34 11.07
C ALA A 428 11.23 41.07 11.20
N GLY A 429 10.85 39.78 11.25
CA GLY A 429 9.48 39.30 11.32
C GLY A 429 8.89 38.90 9.98
N GLY A 430 9.64 39.07 8.89
CA GLY A 430 9.22 38.64 7.56
C GLY A 430 9.45 37.15 7.32
N ALA A 431 8.95 36.67 6.18
CA ALA A 431 9.19 35.32 5.68
C ALA A 431 10.03 35.36 4.40
N TYR A 432 10.95 34.42 4.25
CA TYR A 432 11.84 34.42 3.08
C TYR A 432 11.23 33.65 1.91
N VAL A 433 11.49 34.14 0.69
CA VAL A 433 11.16 33.48 -0.57
C VAL A 433 12.47 33.16 -1.30
N PRO A 434 12.94 31.91 -1.27
CA PRO A 434 14.21 31.58 -1.89
C PRO A 434 14.08 31.54 -3.41
N LEU A 435 15.05 32.16 -4.06
CA LEU A 435 15.14 32.34 -5.50
C LEU A 435 16.51 31.82 -5.94
N ASP A 436 16.56 30.62 -6.52
CA ASP A 436 17.81 30.05 -7.02
C ASP A 436 18.32 30.88 -8.23
N PRO A 437 19.49 31.54 -8.15
CA PRO A 437 20.01 32.37 -9.23
C PRO A 437 20.28 31.60 -10.54
N ALA A 438 20.37 30.27 -10.49
CA ALA A 438 20.53 29.43 -11.67
C ALA A 438 19.21 29.13 -12.39
N PHE A 439 18.07 29.52 -11.83
CA PHE A 439 16.79 29.39 -12.53
C PHE A 439 16.70 30.35 -13.73
N PRO A 440 15.97 29.98 -14.80
CA PRO A 440 15.72 30.90 -15.91
C PRO A 440 15.09 32.21 -15.44
N ALA A 441 15.52 33.34 -16.01
CA ALA A 441 15.05 34.67 -15.62
C ALA A 441 13.52 34.82 -15.68
N GLU A 442 12.86 34.20 -16.66
CA GLU A 442 11.39 34.19 -16.77
C GLU A 442 10.75 33.49 -15.55
N ARG A 443 11.33 32.38 -15.09
CA ARG A 443 10.84 31.67 -13.90
C ARG A 443 11.01 32.53 -12.64
N LEU A 444 12.16 33.21 -12.50
CA LEU A 444 12.40 34.13 -11.39
C LEU A 444 11.41 35.31 -11.40
N ALA A 445 11.15 35.89 -12.57
CA ALA A 445 10.17 36.95 -12.74
C ALA A 445 8.75 36.49 -12.37
N LEU A 446 8.34 35.29 -12.80
CA LEU A 446 7.03 34.72 -12.43
C LEU A 446 6.89 34.49 -10.92
N MET A 447 7.94 33.99 -10.26
CA MET A 447 7.93 33.80 -8.80
C MET A 447 7.87 35.14 -8.06
N LEU A 448 8.56 36.17 -8.57
CA LEU A 448 8.55 37.51 -7.97
C LEU A 448 7.22 38.24 -8.18
N ASP A 449 6.61 38.09 -9.35
CA ASP A 449 5.29 38.64 -9.67
C ASP A 449 4.19 38.04 -8.79
N ASP A 450 4.25 36.72 -8.55
CA ASP A 450 3.31 36.00 -7.68
C ASP A 450 3.54 36.30 -6.18
N ALA A 451 4.79 36.26 -5.72
CA ALA A 451 5.12 36.48 -4.31
C ALA A 451 5.07 37.95 -3.87
N GLN A 452 5.27 38.89 -4.79
CA GLN A 452 5.33 40.33 -4.51
C GLN A 452 6.19 40.69 -3.27
N PRO A 453 7.45 40.22 -3.18
CA PRO A 453 8.26 40.46 -1.99
C PRO A 453 8.59 41.94 -1.87
N ARG A 454 8.73 42.41 -0.62
CA ARG A 454 8.98 43.83 -0.32
C ARG A 454 10.35 44.30 -0.79
N LEU A 455 11.32 43.40 -0.77
CA LEU A 455 12.68 43.56 -1.26
C LEU A 455 13.29 42.19 -1.53
N LEU A 456 14.42 42.16 -2.24
CA LEU A 456 15.19 40.97 -2.54
C LEU A 456 16.62 41.13 -2.02
N LEU A 457 17.06 40.17 -1.22
CA LEU A 457 18.45 40.02 -0.80
C LEU A 457 19.23 39.27 -1.88
N THR A 458 20.36 39.82 -2.30
CA THR A 458 21.30 39.23 -3.25
C THR A 458 22.73 39.48 -2.78
N ASP A 459 23.72 39.00 -3.53
CA ASP A 459 25.11 39.40 -3.43
C ASP A 459 25.60 39.92 -4.79
N ARG A 460 26.82 40.47 -4.83
CA ARG A 460 27.46 40.97 -6.06
C ARG A 460 27.50 39.93 -7.17
N ALA A 461 27.79 38.67 -6.82
CA ALA A 461 27.94 37.59 -7.81
C ALA A 461 26.61 37.30 -8.53
N ASN A 462 25.49 37.39 -7.82
CA ASN A 462 24.16 37.08 -8.33
C ASN A 462 23.34 38.30 -8.73
N HIS A 463 23.82 39.53 -8.48
CA HIS A 463 23.09 40.77 -8.77
C HIS A 463 22.56 40.83 -10.22
N ALA A 464 23.39 40.43 -11.21
CA ALA A 464 23.01 40.43 -12.61
C ALA A 464 21.81 39.52 -12.93
N ALA A 465 21.62 38.42 -12.19
CA ALA A 465 20.50 37.49 -12.38
C ALA A 465 19.14 38.13 -12.02
N PHE A 466 19.13 39.15 -11.15
CA PHE A 466 17.93 39.79 -10.64
C PHE A 466 17.68 41.22 -11.19
N GLN A 467 18.64 41.80 -11.91
CA GLN A 467 18.50 43.16 -12.48
C GLN A 467 17.27 43.33 -13.38
N HIS A 468 16.86 42.28 -14.09
CA HIS A 468 15.80 42.33 -15.10
C HIS A 468 14.53 41.55 -14.70
N THR A 469 14.43 41.11 -13.45
CA THR A 469 13.30 40.27 -12.99
C THR A 469 12.12 41.08 -12.43
N GLY A 470 12.24 42.41 -12.38
CA GLY A 470 11.19 43.30 -11.84
C GLY A 470 11.16 43.37 -10.31
N ALA A 471 12.20 42.91 -9.61
CA ALA A 471 12.29 43.03 -8.16
C ALA A 471 12.20 44.50 -7.71
N PRO A 472 11.39 44.84 -6.69
CA PRO A 472 11.12 46.24 -6.33
C PRO A 472 12.35 46.94 -5.72
N ARG A 473 13.21 46.20 -5.03
CA ARG A 473 14.48 46.67 -4.50
C ARG A 473 15.45 45.51 -4.30
N LEU A 474 16.65 45.65 -4.83
CA LEU A 474 17.78 44.74 -4.60
C LEU A 474 18.63 45.29 -3.45
N LEU A 475 18.98 44.43 -2.50
CA LEU A 475 19.93 44.71 -1.41
C LEU A 475 21.08 43.70 -1.50
N CYS A 476 22.28 44.18 -1.78
CA CYS A 476 23.49 43.35 -1.89
C CYS A 476 24.13 43.17 -0.51
N LEU A 477 24.11 41.96 0.05
CA LEU A 477 24.62 41.69 1.40
C LEU A 477 26.11 42.00 1.56
N ASP A 478 26.91 41.87 0.50
CA ASP A 478 28.36 42.09 0.49
C ASP A 478 28.76 43.53 0.14
N GLU A 479 27.90 44.31 -0.52
CA GLU A 479 28.17 45.71 -0.88
C GLU A 479 27.52 46.70 0.09
N ASP A 480 26.28 46.45 0.51
CA ASP A 480 25.49 47.35 1.34
C ASP A 480 25.72 47.13 2.85
N TRP A 481 26.63 46.23 3.22
CA TRP A 481 26.91 45.89 4.62
C TRP A 481 27.25 47.09 5.52
N PRO A 482 28.01 48.11 5.07
CA PRO A 482 28.26 49.30 5.89
C PRO A 482 26.98 50.03 6.33
N GLU A 483 25.97 50.10 5.45
CA GLU A 483 24.67 50.68 5.79
C GLU A 483 23.84 49.78 6.70
N ILE A 484 23.91 48.46 6.48
CA ILE A 484 23.24 47.46 7.30
C ILE A 484 23.79 47.51 8.74
N ALA A 485 25.11 47.52 8.89
CA ALA A 485 25.77 47.60 10.19
C ALA A 485 25.45 48.91 10.94
N ALA A 486 25.29 50.03 10.20
CA ALA A 486 24.88 51.31 10.78
C ALA A 486 23.42 51.33 11.29
N ALA A 487 22.61 50.31 10.99
CA ALA A 487 21.24 50.21 11.47
C ALA A 487 21.11 49.83 12.96
N GLY A 488 22.21 49.44 13.61
CA GLY A 488 22.28 49.09 15.03
C GLY A 488 22.10 47.60 15.30
N ASP A 489 22.39 47.18 16.54
CA ASP A 489 22.68 45.77 16.85
C ASP A 489 21.48 44.90 17.25
N THR A 490 20.34 45.45 17.68
CA THR A 490 19.18 44.61 18.03
C THR A 490 17.86 45.37 17.88
N PRO A 491 16.98 45.00 16.94
CA PRO A 491 15.65 45.59 16.89
C PRO A 491 14.77 45.07 18.05
N PRO A 492 13.79 45.85 18.53
CA PRO A 492 12.81 45.36 19.52
C PRO A 492 12.04 44.14 18.96
N PRO A 493 11.32 43.33 19.75
CA PRO A 493 10.56 42.19 19.20
C PRO A 493 9.59 42.61 18.08
N ALA A 494 9.53 41.87 16.96
CA ALA A 494 8.68 42.19 15.80
C ALA A 494 7.19 41.94 16.02
N GLY A 495 6.81 41.33 17.15
CA GLY A 495 5.46 40.82 17.36
C GLY A 495 5.16 39.53 16.59
N THR A 496 6.15 38.90 15.96
CA THR A 496 6.01 37.62 15.26
C THR A 496 5.57 36.52 16.23
N THR A 497 4.58 35.76 15.80
CA THR A 497 4.01 34.60 16.50
C THR A 497 4.34 33.32 15.75
N PRO A 498 4.24 32.13 16.39
CA PRO A 498 4.46 30.85 15.72
C PRO A 498 3.51 30.58 14.53
N ASN A 499 2.40 31.32 14.42
CA ASN A 499 1.46 31.20 13.30
C ASN A 499 1.87 32.02 12.07
N ASN A 500 2.81 32.97 12.23
CA ASN A 500 3.31 33.74 11.09
C ASN A 500 4.21 32.88 10.20
N LEU A 501 4.28 33.27 8.93
CA LEU A 501 5.12 32.62 7.93
C LEU A 501 6.60 32.66 8.32
N ALA A 502 7.28 31.53 8.15
CA ALA A 502 8.74 31.44 8.18
C ALA A 502 9.30 31.55 6.76
N TYR A 503 8.66 30.88 5.79
CA TYR A 503 9.08 30.93 4.40
C TYR A 503 7.94 30.60 3.43
N VAL A 504 8.19 30.93 2.16
CA VAL A 504 7.38 30.48 1.03
C VAL A 504 8.32 29.83 0.02
N ILE A 505 8.21 28.52 -0.19
CA ILE A 505 9.03 27.77 -1.16
C ILE A 505 8.16 27.37 -2.34
N TYR A 506 8.64 27.65 -3.56
CA TYR A 506 7.91 27.33 -4.79
C TYR A 506 8.14 25.89 -5.25
N THR A 507 7.07 25.20 -5.62
CA THR A 507 7.13 23.87 -6.23
C THR A 507 6.72 23.89 -7.71
N SER A 508 7.05 22.84 -8.45
CA SER A 508 6.55 22.62 -9.81
C SER A 508 5.02 22.40 -9.74
N GLY A 509 4.25 23.42 -10.10
CA GLY A 509 2.81 23.27 -10.21
C GLY A 509 2.45 22.33 -11.36
N SER A 510 1.50 21.42 -11.15
CA SER A 510 0.95 20.54 -12.19
C SER A 510 0.38 21.29 -13.40
N THR A 511 0.10 22.59 -13.24
CA THR A 511 -0.40 23.52 -14.26
C THR A 511 0.70 24.27 -15.01
N GLY A 512 1.98 23.95 -14.78
CA GLY A 512 3.14 24.63 -15.39
C GLY A 512 3.50 25.99 -14.76
N ARG A 513 2.63 26.57 -13.93
CA ARG A 513 2.92 27.79 -13.14
C ARG A 513 3.45 27.40 -11.75
N PRO A 514 4.58 27.96 -11.28
CA PRO A 514 5.09 27.73 -9.93
C PRO A 514 4.03 28.08 -8.86
N LYS A 515 3.97 27.32 -7.76
CA LYS A 515 3.07 27.61 -6.62
C LYS A 515 3.87 27.79 -5.35
N GLY A 516 3.69 28.91 -4.65
CA GLY A 516 4.34 29.19 -3.37
C GLY A 516 3.67 28.46 -2.20
N VAL A 517 4.38 27.53 -1.57
CA VAL A 517 3.91 26.83 -0.37
C VAL A 517 4.29 27.63 0.86
N MET A 518 3.28 28.16 1.55
CA MET A 518 3.43 29.02 2.73
C MET A 518 3.56 28.19 4.01
N ILE A 519 4.71 28.26 4.69
CA ILE A 519 4.98 27.46 5.89
C ILE A 519 5.15 28.37 7.12
N PRO A 520 4.33 28.17 8.18
CA PRO A 520 4.45 28.95 9.41
C PRO A 520 5.58 28.43 10.30
N HIS A 521 6.08 29.29 11.18
CA HIS A 521 7.12 28.95 12.16
C HIS A 521 6.82 27.69 12.98
N ARG A 522 5.58 27.51 13.44
CA ARG A 522 5.17 26.36 14.26
C ARG A 522 5.41 25.01 13.57
N ALA A 523 5.28 24.95 12.24
CA ALA A 523 5.49 23.74 11.47
C ALA A 523 6.99 23.40 11.38
N VAL A 524 7.81 24.42 11.13
CA VAL A 524 9.28 24.28 11.08
C VAL A 524 9.83 23.87 12.45
N VAL A 525 9.38 24.53 13.52
CA VAL A 525 9.81 24.21 14.88
C VAL A 525 9.41 22.79 15.27
N ASN A 526 8.18 22.35 14.95
CA ASN A 526 7.75 20.97 15.16
C ASN A 526 8.66 19.98 14.42
N PHE A 527 8.86 20.19 13.12
CA PHE A 527 9.69 19.33 12.27
C PHE A 527 11.13 19.20 12.81
N LEU A 528 11.79 20.33 13.08
CA LEU A 528 13.18 20.31 13.54
C LEU A 528 13.33 19.70 14.93
N ASN A 529 12.38 19.89 15.85
CA ASN A 529 12.43 19.24 17.17
C ASN A 529 12.21 17.72 17.06
N SER A 530 11.34 17.28 16.15
CA SER A 530 11.18 15.85 15.84
C SER A 530 12.50 15.27 15.33
N MET A 531 13.14 15.94 14.36
CA MET A 531 14.40 15.49 13.76
C MET A 531 15.60 15.56 14.72
N ALA A 532 15.61 16.53 15.64
CA ALA A 532 16.56 16.61 16.74
C ALA A 532 16.47 15.42 17.70
N THR A 533 15.29 14.79 17.80
CA THR A 533 15.06 13.59 18.62
C THR A 533 15.37 12.31 17.86
N ARG A 534 14.87 12.18 16.62
CA ARG A 534 15.12 11.04 15.71
C ARG A 534 15.21 11.55 14.27
N PRO A 535 16.34 11.35 13.55
CA PRO A 535 17.45 10.45 13.87
C PRO A 535 18.40 10.95 14.97
N GLY A 536 18.24 12.18 15.44
CA GLY A 536 19.03 12.72 16.55
C GLY A 536 20.18 13.61 16.08
N LEU A 537 20.30 14.81 16.66
CA LEU A 537 21.41 15.73 16.41
C LEU A 537 21.78 16.48 17.70
N THR A 538 23.07 16.66 17.94
CA THR A 538 23.63 17.21 19.18
C THR A 538 24.64 18.31 18.88
N ALA A 539 25.12 19.00 19.91
CA ALA A 539 26.11 20.07 19.78
C ALA A 539 27.47 19.60 19.20
N THR A 540 27.77 18.30 19.22
CA THR A 540 29.01 17.75 18.64
C THR A 540 28.87 17.37 17.17
N ASP A 541 27.65 17.44 16.62
CA ASP A 541 27.40 17.08 15.24
C ASP A 541 27.78 18.21 14.28
N THR A 542 28.31 17.79 13.13
CA THR A 542 28.61 18.66 11.99
C THR A 542 27.79 18.17 10.81
N LEU A 543 26.86 19.01 10.34
CA LEU A 543 25.97 18.70 9.23
C LEU A 543 26.48 19.36 7.95
N LEU A 544 26.70 18.55 6.91
CA LEU A 544 27.06 19.04 5.57
C LEU A 544 25.80 19.40 4.77
N ALA A 545 25.57 20.69 4.56
CA ALA A 545 24.44 21.24 3.81
C ALA A 545 24.77 21.30 2.31
N VAL A 546 24.06 20.52 1.52
CA VAL A 546 24.25 20.39 0.05
C VAL A 546 23.02 20.83 -0.74
N THR A 547 21.85 20.87 -0.12
CA THR A 547 20.59 21.09 -0.82
C THR A 547 20.36 22.57 -1.11
N THR A 548 19.88 22.89 -2.31
CA THR A 548 19.50 24.26 -2.72
C THR A 548 18.46 24.86 -1.76
N LEU A 549 18.57 26.16 -1.50
CA LEU A 549 17.64 26.88 -0.63
C LEU A 549 16.20 26.89 -1.20
N SER A 550 16.05 26.68 -2.52
CA SER A 550 14.75 26.56 -3.19
C SER A 550 14.08 25.19 -3.00
N PHE A 551 14.64 24.31 -2.17
CA PHE A 551 14.06 23.03 -1.81
C PHE A 551 13.91 22.93 -0.28
N ASP A 552 12.74 22.52 0.20
CA ASP A 552 12.34 22.59 1.61
C ASP A 552 13.19 21.73 2.55
N ILE A 553 13.75 20.63 2.07
CA ILE A 553 14.63 19.78 2.88
C ILE A 553 15.92 20.52 3.32
N ALA A 554 16.31 21.62 2.65
CA ALA A 554 17.42 22.48 3.09
C ALA A 554 17.14 23.15 4.46
N VAL A 555 15.87 23.29 4.86
CA VAL A 555 15.49 23.82 6.19
C VAL A 555 16.08 22.97 7.31
N LEU A 556 16.11 21.63 7.14
CA LEU A 556 16.78 20.75 8.11
C LEU A 556 18.27 21.04 8.19
N GLU A 557 18.92 21.10 7.03
CA GLU A 557 20.38 21.24 6.92
C GLU A 557 20.86 22.56 7.54
N LEU A 558 20.10 23.63 7.31
CA LEU A 558 20.48 24.98 7.68
C LEU A 558 20.14 25.35 9.13
N TYR A 559 19.08 24.78 9.70
CA TYR A 559 18.59 25.21 11.01
C TYR A 559 18.70 24.16 12.12
N LEU A 560 18.70 22.86 11.82
CA LEU A 560 18.77 21.84 12.87
C LEU A 560 20.05 21.93 13.70
N PRO A 561 21.26 22.09 13.12
CA PRO A 561 22.48 22.24 13.92
C PRO A 561 22.42 23.51 14.78
N LEU A 562 21.89 24.60 14.25
CA LEU A 562 21.75 25.89 14.94
C LEU A 562 20.82 25.84 16.15
N LEU A 563 19.85 24.91 16.17
CA LEU A 563 18.96 24.72 17.31
C LEU A 563 19.62 23.97 18.47
N VAL A 564 20.56 23.08 18.18
CA VAL A 564 21.17 22.17 19.18
C VAL A 564 22.62 22.52 19.53
N GLY A 565 23.20 23.54 18.90
CA GLY A 565 24.57 23.98 19.13
C GLY A 565 25.62 23.31 18.25
N GLY A 566 25.20 22.59 17.20
CA GLY A 566 26.08 21.94 16.24
C GLY A 566 26.64 22.90 15.18
N THR A 567 27.33 22.38 14.18
CA THR A 567 27.94 23.16 13.08
C THR A 567 27.28 22.85 11.74
N VAL A 568 27.00 23.88 10.95
CA VAL A 568 26.58 23.78 9.54
C VAL A 568 27.81 23.96 8.63
N VAL A 569 28.11 23.00 7.78
CA VAL A 569 29.11 23.13 6.71
C VAL A 569 28.37 23.36 5.41
N ILE A 570 28.58 24.50 4.76
CA ILE A 570 27.86 24.86 3.54
C ILE A 570 28.72 24.46 2.33
N ALA A 571 28.31 23.42 1.62
CA ALA A 571 28.91 23.04 0.35
C ALA A 571 28.57 24.08 -0.73
N SER A 572 29.53 24.41 -1.59
CA SER A 572 29.24 25.23 -2.77
C SER A 572 28.38 24.47 -3.79
N ARG A 573 27.80 25.18 -4.78
CA ARG A 573 27.03 24.52 -5.85
C ARG A 573 27.92 23.56 -6.65
N GLU A 574 29.15 23.96 -6.92
CA GLU A 574 30.14 23.17 -7.64
C GLU A 574 30.51 21.91 -6.86
N GLN A 575 30.77 22.04 -5.56
CA GLN A 575 31.06 20.90 -4.68
C GLN A 575 29.87 19.95 -4.58
N ALA A 576 28.65 20.46 -4.41
CA ALA A 576 27.45 19.64 -4.29
C ALA A 576 27.07 18.90 -5.58
N ALA A 577 27.56 19.35 -6.75
CA ALA A 577 27.31 18.76 -8.05
C ALA A 577 28.44 17.83 -8.56
N ASP A 578 29.51 17.67 -7.77
CA ASP A 578 30.69 16.87 -8.13
C ASP A 578 30.97 15.85 -7.02
N GLY A 579 30.81 14.56 -7.33
CA GLY A 579 30.97 13.48 -6.35
C GLY A 579 32.35 13.43 -5.70
N GLN A 580 33.42 13.78 -6.42
CA GLN A 580 34.77 13.75 -5.87
C GLN A 580 34.98 14.93 -4.92
N GLN A 581 34.59 16.13 -5.34
CA GLN A 581 34.70 17.33 -4.51
C GLN A 581 33.82 17.23 -3.26
N LEU A 582 32.63 16.65 -3.39
CA LEU A 582 31.72 16.43 -2.27
C LEU A 582 32.29 15.42 -1.27
N ALA A 583 32.86 14.31 -1.76
CA ALA A 583 33.51 13.31 -0.91
C ALA A 583 34.72 13.91 -0.16
N THR A 584 35.53 14.73 -0.81
CA THR A 584 36.62 15.47 -0.18
C THR A 584 36.10 16.40 0.91
N LEU A 585 35.07 17.20 0.63
CA LEU A 585 34.49 18.13 1.60
C LEU A 585 33.93 17.39 2.83
N LEU A 586 33.22 16.28 2.60
CA LEU A 586 32.65 15.45 3.66
C LEU A 586 33.73 14.90 4.61
N ALA A 587 34.88 14.50 4.07
CA ALA A 587 36.02 14.04 4.84
C ALA A 587 36.74 15.18 5.59
N GLU A 588 37.05 16.27 4.90
CA GLU A 588 37.76 17.43 5.48
C GLU A 588 36.95 18.09 6.60
N SER A 589 35.64 18.21 6.43
CA SER A 589 34.75 18.82 7.41
C SER A 589 34.40 17.88 8.56
N ARG A 590 34.79 16.60 8.48
CA ARG A 590 34.39 15.53 9.41
C ARG A 590 32.88 15.52 9.66
N ALA A 591 32.10 15.70 8.59
CA ALA A 591 30.65 15.74 8.71
C ALA A 591 30.13 14.44 9.33
N THR A 592 29.32 14.57 10.37
CA THR A 592 28.67 13.45 11.07
C THR A 592 27.26 13.21 10.55
N VAL A 593 26.69 14.20 9.87
CA VAL A 593 25.34 14.15 9.29
C VAL A 593 25.36 14.71 7.87
N MET A 594 24.66 14.05 6.96
CA MET A 594 24.37 14.59 5.65
C MET A 594 22.99 14.11 5.19
N GLN A 595 22.24 15.02 4.57
CA GLN A 595 20.99 14.73 3.89
C GLN A 595 21.18 14.95 2.39
N ALA A 596 20.61 14.06 1.57
CA ALA A 596 20.64 14.21 0.12
C ALA A 596 19.50 13.42 -0.55
N THR A 597 19.26 13.69 -1.83
CA THR A 597 18.38 12.87 -2.67
C THR A 597 19.07 11.56 -3.11
N PRO A 598 18.33 10.53 -3.54
CA PRO A 598 18.92 9.33 -4.12
C PRO A 598 19.97 9.60 -5.20
N ALA A 599 19.74 10.60 -6.06
CA ALA A 599 20.68 10.99 -7.12
C ALA A 599 22.05 11.44 -6.56
N THR A 600 22.08 12.24 -5.49
CA THR A 600 23.34 12.67 -4.87
C THR A 600 24.08 11.51 -4.20
N TRP A 601 23.35 10.58 -3.57
CA TRP A 601 23.96 9.37 -3.00
C TRP A 601 24.59 8.48 -4.07
N GLN A 602 23.88 8.26 -5.20
CA GLN A 602 24.42 7.52 -6.34
C GLN A 602 25.67 8.19 -6.91
N MET A 603 25.68 9.52 -7.05
CA MET A 603 26.84 10.28 -7.50
C MET A 603 28.05 10.09 -6.58
N LEU A 604 27.85 10.14 -5.25
CA LEU A 604 28.91 9.90 -4.27
C LEU A 604 29.48 8.48 -4.37
N LEU A 605 28.61 7.47 -4.41
CA LEU A 605 29.02 6.07 -4.53
C LEU A 605 29.78 5.81 -5.85
N ALA A 606 29.33 6.41 -6.96
CA ALA A 606 29.99 6.32 -8.25
C ALA A 606 31.39 6.99 -8.24
N ALA A 607 31.59 8.01 -7.42
CA ALA A 607 32.90 8.64 -7.20
C ALA A 607 33.81 7.82 -6.25
N GLY A 608 33.38 6.65 -5.80
CA GLY A 608 34.17 5.77 -4.93
C GLY A 608 34.11 6.15 -3.45
N TRP A 609 33.22 7.07 -3.05
CA TRP A 609 32.97 7.34 -1.64
C TRP A 609 32.40 6.10 -0.95
N GLN A 610 32.83 5.87 0.29
CA GLN A 610 32.33 4.78 1.14
C GLN A 610 31.74 5.37 2.41
N PRO A 611 30.51 4.98 2.79
CA PRO A 611 29.92 5.44 4.04
C PRO A 611 30.73 4.96 5.24
N ALA A 612 30.87 5.81 6.25
CA ALA A 612 31.46 5.47 7.54
C ALA A 612 30.38 5.51 8.63
N GLN A 613 30.67 6.06 9.81
CA GLN A 613 29.73 6.12 10.94
C GLN A 613 28.81 7.36 10.92
N GLN A 614 28.57 7.96 9.75
CA GLN A 614 27.68 9.13 9.65
C GLN A 614 26.20 8.75 9.72
N LYS A 615 25.38 9.69 10.17
CA LYS A 615 23.92 9.66 10.00
C LYS A 615 23.59 10.17 8.58
N LEU A 616 23.06 9.29 7.73
CA LEU A 616 22.69 9.60 6.35
C LEU A 616 21.17 9.69 6.23
N LEU A 617 20.67 10.80 5.67
CA LEU A 617 19.26 10.99 5.39
C LEU A 617 19.03 10.98 3.88
N CYS A 618 18.13 10.12 3.41
CA CYS A 618 17.75 10.03 2.01
C CYS A 618 16.27 10.38 1.85
N GLY A 619 15.95 11.34 0.98
CA GLY A 619 14.58 11.79 0.77
C GLY A 619 14.42 12.67 -0.48
N GLY A 620 13.18 12.97 -0.84
CA GLY A 620 12.80 13.74 -2.03
C GLY A 620 12.38 12.89 -3.24
N GLU A 621 12.80 11.62 -3.29
CA GLU A 621 12.42 10.64 -4.32
C GLU A 621 12.28 9.25 -3.67
N ALA A 622 11.72 8.28 -4.38
CA ALA A 622 11.68 6.89 -3.93
C ALA A 622 13.11 6.34 -3.77
N LEU A 623 13.39 5.69 -2.63
CA LEU A 623 14.68 5.05 -2.35
C LEU A 623 14.71 3.64 -3.00
N PRO A 624 15.52 3.40 -4.05
CA PRO A 624 15.62 2.08 -4.65
C PRO A 624 16.29 1.08 -3.69
N ALA A 625 15.83 -0.17 -3.68
CA ALA A 625 16.40 -1.22 -2.84
C ALA A 625 17.88 -1.52 -3.12
N SER A 626 18.38 -1.21 -4.33
CA SER A 626 19.81 -1.34 -4.67
C SER A 626 20.68 -0.23 -4.10
N LEU A 627 20.08 0.89 -3.66
CA LEU A 627 20.77 2.02 -3.05
C LEU A 627 20.74 1.98 -1.52
N ALA A 628 19.66 1.41 -0.94
CA ALA A 628 19.51 1.16 0.50
C ALA A 628 20.46 0.05 0.96
#